data_AF-A0A3C0GK56-F1
#
_entry.id   AF-A0A3C0GK56-F1
#
_cell.length_a   1.000
_cell.length_b   1.000
_cell.length_c   1.000
_cell.angle_alpha   90.00
_cell.angle_beta   90.00
_cell.angle_gamma   90.00
#
_symmetry.space_group_name_H-M   'P 1'
#
loop_
_entity.id
_entity.type
_entity.pdbx_description
1 polymer ?
#
loop_
_entity_poly.entity_id
_entity_poly.type
_entity_poly.pdbx_seq_one_letter_code
_entity_poly.pdbx_strand_id
1 'polypeptide(L)'
;MIRQNSADIVNEFIELIYKEVKARYSEEAGIKNVLNHLSEKGLIEPRKLRDYMIIRDFDKVLESNDGNYTFTYMDISIKYDVSERTIQNIMYKHKRKFNKDYNIR
;
A
#
# COMPACT_ATOMS: atom_id res chain seq x y z
N MET A 1 9.83 12.82 20.12
CA MET A 1 10.80 11.71 19.96
C MET A 1 9.98 10.45 19.71
N ILE A 2 10.04 9.85 18.53
CA ILE A 2 9.29 8.61 18.26
C ILE A 2 9.98 7.51 19.08
N ARG A 3 9.31 7.01 20.12
CA ARG A 3 9.82 5.86 20.88
C ARG A 3 9.80 4.65 19.95
N GLN A 4 10.98 4.15 19.60
CA GLN A 4 11.10 2.89 18.88
C GLN A 4 10.70 1.75 19.83
N ASN A 5 10.05 0.72 19.30
CA ASN A 5 9.73 -0.48 20.07
C ASN A 5 11.01 -1.24 20.43
N SER A 6 11.00 -1.95 21.57
CA SER A 6 12.09 -2.87 21.89
C SER A 6 12.12 -4.05 20.91
N ALA A 7 13.30 -4.65 20.73
CA ALA A 7 13.45 -5.82 19.87
C ALA A 7 12.55 -6.98 20.33
N ASP A 8 12.39 -7.17 21.65
CA ASP A 8 11.56 -8.22 22.23
C ASP A 8 10.10 -8.09 21.80
N ILE A 9 9.52 -6.88 21.88
CA ILE A 9 8.14 -6.64 21.44
C ILE A 9 7.97 -6.89 19.93
N VAL A 10 8.97 -6.53 19.13
CA VAL A 10 8.95 -6.80 17.68
C VAL A 10 9.00 -8.29 17.40
N ASN A 11 9.85 -9.04 18.09
CA ASN A 11 9.99 -10.48 17.92
C ASN A 11 8.71 -11.22 18.38
N GLU A 12 8.11 -10.81 19.50
CA GLU A 12 6.84 -11.36 19.96
C GLU A 12 5.73 -11.17 18.92
N PHE A 13 5.66 -9.98 18.30
CA PHE A 13 4.72 -9.72 17.22
C PHE A 13 4.96 -10.62 16.00
N ILE A 14 6.23 -10.79 15.59
CA ILE A 14 6.58 -11.65 14.45
C ILE A 14 6.15 -13.09 14.72
N GLU A 15 6.45 -13.63 15.90
CA GLU A 15 6.06 -14.97 16.30
C GLU A 15 4.54 -15.15 16.35
N LEU A 16 3.80 -14.13 16.82
CA LEU A 16 2.35 -14.13 16.81
C LEU A 16 1.80 -14.21 15.38
N ILE A 17 2.25 -13.33 14.49
CA ILE A 17 1.79 -13.32 13.09
C ILE A 17 2.16 -14.62 12.38
N TYR A 18 3.37 -15.14 12.60
CA TYR A 18 3.82 -16.41 12.04
C TYR A 18 2.87 -17.56 12.44
N LYS A 19 2.54 -17.68 13.74
CA LYS A 19 1.62 -18.72 14.24
C LYS A 19 0.22 -18.58 13.64
N GLU A 20 -0.30 -17.36 13.53
CA GLU A 20 -1.62 -17.11 12.96
C GLU A 20 -1.69 -17.46 11.47
N VAL A 21 -0.69 -17.04 10.69
CA VAL A 21 -0.61 -17.33 9.25
C VAL A 21 -0.40 -18.83 9.02
N LYS A 22 0.48 -19.48 9.81
CA LYS A 22 0.73 -20.92 9.75
C LYS A 22 -0.55 -21.72 10.02
N ALA A 23 -1.31 -21.34 11.05
CA ALA A 23 -2.54 -22.02 11.41
C ALA A 23 -3.65 -21.86 10.35
N ARG A 24 -3.73 -20.70 9.69
CA ARG A 24 -4.78 -20.41 8.71
C ARG A 24 -4.51 -20.96 7.32
N TYR A 25 -3.25 -20.95 6.88
CA TYR A 25 -2.88 -21.30 5.50
C TYR A 25 -2.11 -22.61 5.44
N SER A 26 -0.86 -22.60 5.89
CA SER A 26 0.02 -23.77 6.06
C SER A 26 1.39 -23.29 6.53
N GLU A 27 2.30 -24.22 6.82
CA GLU A 27 3.71 -23.93 7.07
C GLU A 27 4.44 -23.36 5.84
N GLU A 28 3.93 -23.63 4.64
CA GLU A 28 4.44 -23.13 3.35
C GLU A 28 3.79 -21.81 2.94
N ALA A 29 3.06 -21.15 3.84
CA ALA A 29 2.39 -19.90 3.54
C ALA A 29 3.39 -18.83 3.09
N GLY A 30 3.28 -18.45 1.81
CA GLY A 30 4.14 -17.42 1.22
C GLY A 30 3.76 -16.00 1.61
N ILE A 31 4.57 -15.03 1.18
CA ILE A 31 4.42 -13.60 1.48
C ILE A 31 3.03 -13.02 1.16
N LYS A 32 2.33 -13.55 0.15
CA LYS A 32 0.97 -13.12 -0.20
C LYS A 32 -0.02 -13.37 0.96
N ASN A 33 0.10 -14.51 1.63
CA ASN A 33 -0.75 -14.86 2.77
C ASN A 33 -0.49 -13.94 3.96
N VAL A 34 0.78 -13.61 4.21
CA VAL A 34 1.18 -12.67 5.27
C VAL A 34 0.59 -11.28 5.01
N LEU A 35 0.75 -10.75 3.80
CA LEU A 35 0.24 -9.41 3.45
C LEU A 35 -1.29 -9.34 3.54
N ASN A 36 -1.99 -10.39 3.10
CA ASN A 36 -3.44 -10.47 3.26
C ASN A 36 -3.85 -10.48 4.73
N HIS A 37 -3.22 -11.33 5.54
CA HIS A 37 -3.50 -11.45 6.97
C HIS A 37 -3.28 -10.12 7.72
N LEU A 38 -2.16 -9.44 7.44
CA LEU A 38 -1.88 -8.12 8.03
C LEU A 38 -2.88 -7.04 7.57
N SER A 39 -3.34 -7.12 6.33
CA SER A 39 -4.35 -6.20 5.80
C SER A 39 -5.72 -6.42 6.45
N GLU A 40 -6.14 -7.67 6.62
CA GLU A 40 -7.40 -8.02 7.29
C GLU A 40 -7.42 -7.60 8.76
N LYS A 41 -6.26 -7.66 9.44
CA LYS A 41 -6.11 -7.18 10.82
C LYS A 41 -6.00 -5.65 10.95
N GLY A 42 -6.02 -4.91 9.84
CA GLY A 42 -5.89 -3.45 9.82
C GLY A 42 -4.49 -2.95 10.21
N LEU A 43 -3.48 -3.83 10.25
CA LEU A 43 -2.09 -3.49 10.54
C LEU A 43 -1.44 -2.76 9.35
N ILE A 44 -1.92 -3.04 8.15
CA ILE A 44 -1.66 -2.23 6.96
C ILE A 44 -2.87 -1.31 6.78
N GLU A 45 -2.67 0.00 6.93
CA GLU A 45 -3.74 0.98 6.76
C GLU A 45 -4.33 0.86 5.34
N PRO A 46 -5.63 0.53 5.17
CA PRO A 46 -6.22 0.28 3.85
C PRO A 46 -6.06 1.47 2.89
N ARG A 47 -6.09 2.68 3.43
CA ARG A 47 -5.86 3.92 2.68
C ARG A 47 -4.48 3.96 2.04
N LYS A 48 -3.42 3.53 2.74
CA LYS A 48 -2.05 3.54 2.22
C LYS A 48 -1.88 2.57 1.07
N LEU A 49 -2.50 1.39 1.19
CA LEU A 49 -2.51 0.39 0.14
C LEU A 49 -3.22 0.93 -1.11
N ARG A 50 -4.42 1.51 -0.96
CA ARG A 50 -5.15 2.13 -2.07
C ARG A 50 -4.35 3.27 -2.71
N ASP A 51 -3.81 4.18 -1.90
CA ASP A 51 -3.04 5.32 -2.41
C ASP A 51 -1.81 4.84 -3.22
N TYR A 52 -1.09 3.81 -2.75
CA TYR A 52 0.02 3.19 -3.50
C TYR A 52 -0.44 2.60 -4.84
N MET A 53 -1.55 1.86 -4.82
CA MET A 53 -2.11 1.24 -6.02
C MET A 53 -2.59 2.28 -7.04
N ILE A 54 -3.21 3.37 -6.58
CA ILE A 54 -3.57 4.53 -7.42
C ILE A 54 -2.33 5.11 -8.09
N ILE A 55 -1.24 5.36 -7.36
CA ILE A 55 -0.03 5.94 -7.92
C ILE A 55 0.59 5.03 -8.99
N ARG A 56 0.68 3.72 -8.70
CA ARG A 56 1.22 2.74 -9.64
C ARG A 56 0.41 2.66 -10.92
N ASP A 57 -0.92 2.66 -10.79
CA ASP A 57 -1.79 2.54 -11.95
C ASP A 57 -1.89 3.84 -12.74
N PHE A 58 -1.77 4.98 -12.07
CA PHE A 58 -1.79 6.29 -12.73
C PHE A 58 -0.75 6.38 -13.84
N ASP A 59 0.49 5.98 -13.57
CA ASP A 59 1.58 6.06 -14.55
C ASP A 59 1.30 5.17 -15.78
N LYS A 60 0.71 3.98 -15.58
CA LYS A 60 0.32 3.07 -16.68
C LYS A 60 -0.85 3.61 -17.50
N VAL A 61 -1.86 4.17 -16.84
CA VAL A 61 -3.03 4.74 -17.53
C VAL A 61 -2.65 6.01 -18.27
N LEU A 62 -1.71 6.79 -17.74
CA LEU A 62 -1.18 7.97 -18.42
C LEU A 62 -0.50 7.59 -19.75
N GLU A 63 0.28 6.50 -19.75
CA GLU A 63 0.89 5.97 -20.97
C GLU A 63 -0.17 5.49 -21.97
N SER A 64 -1.23 4.80 -21.52
CA SER A 64 -2.31 4.36 -22.42
C SER A 64 -3.19 5.49 -22.95
N ASN A 65 -3.19 6.64 -22.26
CA ASN A 65 -3.96 7.83 -22.63
C ASN A 65 -3.10 8.87 -23.36
N ASP A 66 -1.96 8.48 -23.95
CA ASP A 66 -1.04 9.35 -24.70
C ASP A 66 -0.60 10.60 -23.91
N GLY A 67 -0.42 10.47 -22.60
CA GLY A 67 -0.04 11.57 -21.72
C GLY A 67 -1.20 12.51 -21.35
N ASN A 68 -2.44 12.18 -21.69
CA ASN A 68 -3.60 13.00 -21.32
C ASN A 68 -3.96 12.83 -19.84
N TYR A 69 -3.57 13.81 -19.03
CA TYR A 69 -3.83 13.82 -17.59
C TYR A 69 -5.31 13.85 -17.24
N THR A 70 -6.15 14.59 -17.97
CA THR A 70 -7.59 14.70 -17.68
C THR A 70 -8.26 13.34 -17.80
N PHE A 71 -8.05 12.64 -18.92
CA PHE A 71 -8.60 11.30 -19.12
C PHE A 71 -8.04 10.31 -18.10
N THR A 72 -6.75 10.41 -17.79
CA THR A 72 -6.12 9.58 -16.75
C THR A 72 -6.75 9.78 -15.37
N TYR A 73 -7.02 11.03 -14.96
CA TYR A 73 -7.69 11.29 -13.69
C TYR A 73 -9.11 10.71 -13.68
N MET A 74 -9.87 10.84 -14.78
CA MET A 74 -11.20 10.27 -14.91
C MET A 74 -11.19 8.74 -14.82
N ASP A 75 -10.33 8.06 -15.58
CA ASP A 75 -10.25 6.60 -15.60
C ASP A 75 -9.85 6.02 -14.25
N ILE A 76 -8.88 6.64 -13.58
CA ILE A 76 -8.47 6.25 -12.23
C ILE A 76 -9.60 6.53 -11.22
N SER A 77 -10.34 7.62 -11.38
CA SER A 77 -11.50 7.97 -10.54
C SER A 77 -12.56 6.89 -10.60
N ILE A 78 -12.88 6.44 -11.81
CA ILE A 78 -13.85 5.36 -12.05
C ILE A 78 -13.34 4.04 -11.47
N LYS A 79 -12.09 3.67 -11.75
CA LYS A 79 -11.52 2.37 -11.31
C LYS A 79 -11.49 2.20 -9.79
N TYR A 80 -11.20 3.28 -9.06
CA TYR A 80 -11.02 3.24 -7.60
C TYR A 80 -12.21 3.80 -6.81
N ASP A 81 -13.28 4.24 -7.49
CA ASP A 81 -14.46 4.88 -6.90
C ASP A 81 -14.08 6.00 -5.90
N VAL A 82 -13.20 6.89 -6.37
CA VAL A 82 -12.72 8.05 -5.61
C VAL A 82 -12.73 9.28 -6.49
N SER A 83 -13.03 10.45 -5.94
CA SER A 83 -13.06 11.68 -6.74
C SER A 83 -11.70 12.01 -7.36
N GLU A 84 -11.71 12.60 -8.56
CA GLU A 84 -10.50 13.10 -9.23
C GLU A 84 -9.65 14.00 -8.32
N ARG A 85 -10.30 14.87 -7.54
CA ARG A 85 -9.63 15.73 -6.54
C ARG A 85 -8.85 14.92 -5.50
N THR A 86 -9.38 13.78 -5.09
CA THR A 86 -8.68 12.88 -4.15
C THR A 86 -7.45 12.27 -4.80
N ILE A 87 -7.57 11.82 -6.06
CA ILE A 87 -6.44 11.26 -6.82
C ILE A 87 -5.36 12.31 -7.03
N GLN A 88 -5.72 13.52 -7.44
CA GLN A 88 -4.78 14.64 -7.55
C GLN A 88 -4.04 14.87 -6.23
N ASN A 89 -4.74 14.94 -5.11
CA ASN A 89 -4.11 15.09 -3.79
C ASN A 89 -3.13 13.95 -3.47
N ILE A 90 -3.47 12.70 -3.78
CA ILE A 90 -2.60 11.54 -3.62
C ILE A 90 -1.34 11.70 -4.50
N MET A 91 -1.52 12.04 -5.77
CA MET A 91 -0.40 12.22 -6.70
C MET A 91 0.54 13.35 -6.26
N TYR A 92 0.00 14.50 -5.83
CA TYR A 92 0.82 15.63 -5.40
C TYR A 92 1.53 15.40 -4.07
N LYS A 93 0.85 14.82 -3.06
CA LYS A 93 1.37 14.74 -1.69
C LYS A 93 2.04 13.41 -1.36
N HIS A 94 1.56 12.32 -1.96
CA HIS A 94 1.93 10.96 -1.56
C HIS A 94 2.88 10.28 -2.56
N LYS A 95 2.88 10.65 -3.86
CA LYS A 95 3.82 10.08 -4.85
C LYS A 95 5.28 10.16 -4.41
N ARG A 96 5.71 11.32 -3.89
CA ARG A 96 7.09 11.51 -3.39
C ARG A 96 7.43 10.62 -2.19
N LYS A 97 6.45 10.29 -1.33
CA LYS A 97 6.66 9.45 -0.15
C LYS A 97 6.89 7.98 -0.50
N PHE A 98 6.55 7.56 -1.70
CA PHE A 98 6.81 6.20 -2.18
C PHE A 98 8.07 6.10 -3.05
N ASN A 99 8.82 7.19 -3.22
CA ASN A 99 10.15 7.12 -3.83
C ASN A 99 11.12 6.45 -2.83
N LYS A 100 11.93 5.51 -3.33
CA LYS A 100 12.92 4.75 -2.55
C LYS A 100 13.85 5.67 -1.76
N ASP A 101 14.29 6.77 -2.37
CA ASP A 101 15.23 7.73 -1.77
C ASP A 101 14.68 8.46 -0.53
N TYR A 102 13.35 8.47 -0.36
CA TYR A 102 12.68 9.04 0.81
C TYR A 102 12.47 8.02 1.94
N ASN A 103 12.57 6.73 1.66
CA ASN A 103 12.24 5.66 2.61
C ASN A 103 13.48 4.93 3.12
N ILE A 104 14.55 4.84 2.32
CA ILE A 104 15.82 4.20 2.69
C ILE A 104 16.94 5.08 2.13
N ARG A 105 17.82 5.58 3.01
CA ARG A 105 19.08 6.24 2.65
C ARG A 105 20.20 5.23 2.54
#